data_AF-A0A2C9KYK4-F1
#
_entry.id   AF-A0A2C9KYK4-F1
#
_cell.length_a   1.000
_cell.length_b   1.000
_cell.length_c   1.000
_cell.angle_alpha   90.00
_cell.angle_beta   90.00
_cell.angle_gamma   90.00
#
_symmetry.space_group_name_H-M   'P 1'
#
loop_
_entity.id
_entity.type
_entity.pdbx_description
1 polymer ?
#
loop_
_entity_poly.entity_id
_entity_poly.type
_entity_poly.pdbx_seq_one_letter_code
_entity_poly.pdbx_strand_id
1 'polypeptide(L)'
;MERWVSTTQPVKPVTIDKCYYHLPYYQNKPCVYVRDMFEDHRRRLYNSNIIDKICEKLDDGLTAVNLMIEEEQPFPEQKLRMVFEELGQGCSKFVSLVKGTGGGSAAGKTKLDKERHKLLVREMDQMSTLARTMKATVTKSNMKDKLKAGTQYLNKLKSLATEPQHALPDVLIWMVSNNKRIAYQRLPARQIIYSIVDEERGRDCGKPITLLLK
;
A
#
# COMPACT_ATOMS: atom_id res chain seq x y z
N MET A 1 10.01 35.10 -4.74
CA MET A 1 9.21 33.91 -4.34
C MET A 1 8.01 33.84 -5.25
N GLU A 2 7.96 32.87 -6.15
CA GLU A 2 6.76 32.64 -6.96
C GLU A 2 5.60 32.31 -6.04
N ARG A 3 4.51 33.08 -6.15
CA ARG A 3 3.25 32.73 -5.49
C ARG A 3 2.69 31.53 -6.23
N TRP A 4 2.47 30.44 -5.52
CA TRP A 4 1.69 29.31 -6.04
C TRP A 4 0.31 29.81 -6.48
N VAL A 5 0.04 29.75 -7.78
CA VAL A 5 -1.26 30.14 -8.36
C VAL A 5 -2.13 28.90 -8.45
N SER A 6 -3.39 28.99 -8.01
CA SER A 6 -4.36 27.91 -8.21
C SER A 6 -4.50 27.60 -9.70
N THR A 7 -4.37 26.33 -10.06
CA THR A 7 -4.63 25.84 -11.43
C THR A 7 -6.12 25.72 -11.75
N THR A 8 -6.98 26.01 -10.78
CA THR A 8 -8.44 26.06 -10.95
C THR A 8 -8.98 27.46 -10.62
N GLN A 9 -10.01 27.89 -11.34
CA GLN A 9 -10.69 29.15 -11.04
C GLN A 9 -11.45 29.04 -9.71
N PRO A 10 -11.50 30.11 -8.89
CA PRO A 10 -12.32 30.12 -7.69
C PRO A 10 -13.80 29.92 -8.01
N VAL A 11 -14.44 28.95 -7.35
CA VAL A 11 -15.89 28.68 -7.50
C VAL A 11 -16.57 28.85 -6.15
N LYS A 12 -17.69 29.58 -6.12
CA LYS A 12 -18.52 29.71 -4.91
C LYS A 12 -19.29 28.41 -4.68
N PRO A 13 -19.25 27.83 -3.47
CA PRO A 13 -20.05 26.66 -3.17
C PRO A 13 -21.54 27.02 -3.12
N VAL A 14 -22.39 26.09 -3.52
CA VAL A 14 -23.86 26.20 -3.49
C VAL A 14 -24.43 25.26 -2.44
N THR A 15 -25.60 25.60 -1.92
CA THR A 15 -26.31 24.82 -0.90
C THR A 15 -27.82 24.98 -1.10
N ILE A 16 -28.60 23.96 -0.75
CA ILE A 16 -30.07 23.99 -0.79
C ILE A 16 -30.62 24.23 0.63
N ASP A 17 -29.94 23.72 1.65
CA ASP A 17 -30.41 23.66 3.04
C ASP A 17 -29.55 24.45 4.03
N LYS A 18 -28.43 25.04 3.56
CA LYS A 18 -27.40 25.71 4.37
C LYS A 18 -26.64 24.79 5.34
N CYS A 19 -26.86 23.48 5.26
CA CYS A 19 -26.14 22.46 6.01
C CYS A 19 -25.05 21.81 5.15
N TYR A 20 -25.33 21.57 3.86
CA TYR A 20 -24.40 20.95 2.92
C TYR A 20 -24.06 21.86 1.76
N TYR A 21 -22.77 22.14 1.63
CA TYR A 21 -22.21 22.95 0.56
C TYR A 21 -21.49 22.06 -0.45
N HIS A 22 -21.68 22.31 -1.74
CA HIS A 22 -20.96 21.60 -2.80
C HIS A 22 -20.52 22.55 -3.92
N LEU A 23 -19.47 22.16 -4.64
CA LEU A 23 -19.03 22.88 -5.83
C LEU A 23 -19.84 22.40 -7.04
N PRO A 24 -20.50 23.30 -7.79
CA PRO A 24 -21.41 22.95 -8.89
C PRO A 24 -20.64 22.57 -10.17
N TYR A 25 -19.78 21.55 -10.09
CA TYR A 25 -19.00 21.06 -11.24
C TYR A 25 -19.86 20.24 -12.23
N TYR A 26 -21.01 19.70 -11.79
CA TYR A 26 -21.90 18.88 -12.62
C TYR A 26 -21.14 17.83 -13.45
N GLN A 27 -21.29 17.86 -14.78
CA GLN A 27 -20.59 16.98 -15.72
C GLN A 27 -19.15 17.42 -16.04
N ASN A 28 -18.81 18.68 -15.78
CA ASN A 28 -17.51 19.27 -16.11
C ASN A 28 -16.59 19.27 -14.88
N LYS A 29 -16.00 18.12 -14.58
CA LYS A 29 -15.03 18.00 -13.48
C LYS A 29 -13.71 18.66 -13.89
N PRO A 30 -13.12 19.54 -13.06
CA PRO A 30 -11.81 20.12 -13.37
C PRO A 30 -10.74 19.03 -13.39
N CYS A 31 -9.95 18.99 -14.45
CA CYS A 31 -8.74 18.17 -14.53
C CYS A 31 -7.53 19.04 -14.22
N VAL A 32 -6.74 18.65 -13.21
CA VAL A 32 -5.52 19.35 -12.81
C VAL A 32 -4.35 18.40 -12.97
N TYR A 33 -3.28 18.88 -13.58
CA TYR A 33 -2.00 18.19 -13.61
C TYR A 33 -0.89 19.12 -13.16
N VAL A 34 0.12 18.55 -12.51
CA VAL A 34 1.36 19.21 -12.15
C VAL A 34 2.47 18.47 -12.86
N ARG A 35 3.38 19.22 -13.49
CA ARG A 35 4.56 18.66 -14.12
C ARG A 35 5.79 19.11 -13.35
N ASP A 36 6.56 18.15 -12.89
CA ASP A 36 7.79 18.39 -12.15
C ASP A 36 8.79 17.27 -12.45
N MET A 37 10.07 17.49 -12.17
CA MET A 37 11.15 16.52 -12.38
C MET A 37 11.74 16.11 -11.03
N PHE A 38 11.58 14.83 -10.70
CA PHE A 38 12.18 14.23 -9.51
C PHE A 38 13.20 13.17 -9.91
N GLU A 39 14.14 12.88 -9.02
CA GLU A 39 14.98 11.69 -9.15
C GLU A 39 14.11 10.43 -9.18
N ASP A 40 14.41 9.51 -10.11
CA ASP A 40 13.63 8.28 -10.25
C ASP A 40 13.94 7.27 -9.12
N HIS A 41 13.21 7.42 -8.02
CA HIS A 41 13.24 6.53 -6.85
C HIS A 41 11.95 5.70 -6.73
N ARG A 42 11.16 5.57 -7.81
CA ARG A 42 9.86 4.88 -7.81
C ARG A 42 9.93 3.45 -7.26
N ARG A 43 11.04 2.76 -7.51
CA ARG A 43 11.31 1.41 -6.99
C ARG A 43 11.14 1.28 -5.48
N ARG A 44 11.55 2.29 -4.71
CA ARG A 44 11.40 2.27 -3.25
C ARG A 44 9.92 2.11 -2.87
N LEU A 45 9.04 2.84 -3.57
CA LEU A 45 7.59 2.77 -3.36
C LEU A 45 6.99 1.49 -3.90
N TYR A 46 7.47 1.01 -5.05
CA TYR A 46 7.02 -0.25 -5.63
C TYR A 46 7.29 -1.41 -4.69
N ASN A 47 8.49 -1.52 -4.11
CA ASN A 47 8.81 -2.55 -3.14
C ASN A 47 7.85 -2.50 -1.93
N SER A 48 7.63 -1.30 -1.38
CA SER A 48 6.66 -1.12 -0.29
C SER A 48 5.25 -1.53 -0.69
N ASN A 49 4.77 -1.16 -1.89
CA ASN A 49 3.44 -1.49 -2.37
C ASN A 49 3.24 -3.00 -2.56
N ILE A 50 4.25 -3.72 -3.07
CA ILE A 50 4.18 -5.17 -3.21
C ILE A 50 4.06 -5.82 -1.81
N ILE A 51 4.90 -5.39 -0.85
CA ILE A 51 4.88 -5.95 0.52
C ILE A 51 3.58 -5.61 1.24
N ASP A 52 3.06 -4.39 1.08
CA ASP A 52 1.77 -3.98 1.64
C ASP A 52 0.62 -4.87 1.17
N LYS A 53 0.56 -5.19 -0.13
CA LYS A 53 -0.47 -6.11 -0.65
C LYS A 53 -0.37 -7.51 -0.07
N ILE A 54 0.85 -7.98 0.21
CA ILE A 54 1.06 -9.26 0.91
C ILE A 54 0.58 -9.13 2.36
N CYS A 55 0.83 -8.00 3.02
CA CYS A 55 0.31 -7.72 4.36
C CYS A 55 -1.21 -7.73 4.39
N GLU A 56 -1.87 -7.00 3.47
CA GLU A 56 -3.34 -6.93 3.38
C GLU A 56 -3.95 -8.33 3.25
N LYS A 57 -3.45 -9.14 2.30
CA LYS A 57 -3.91 -10.53 2.10
C LYS A 57 -3.70 -11.42 3.32
N LEU A 58 -2.56 -11.28 4.01
CA LEU A 58 -2.29 -12.04 5.22
C LEU A 58 -3.21 -11.61 6.37
N ASP A 59 -3.42 -10.31 6.56
CA ASP A 59 -4.29 -9.75 7.61
C ASP A 59 -5.74 -10.19 7.41
N ASP A 60 -6.26 -10.04 6.18
CA ASP A 60 -7.59 -10.49 5.78
C ASP A 60 -7.75 -12.01 5.97
N GLY A 61 -6.73 -12.78 5.56
CA GLY A 61 -6.71 -14.22 5.70
C GLY A 61 -6.74 -14.69 7.15
N LEU A 62 -5.92 -14.10 8.02
CA LEU A 62 -5.88 -14.42 9.45
C LEU A 62 -7.18 -14.00 10.15
N THR A 63 -7.72 -12.83 9.80
CA THR A 63 -9.00 -12.34 10.32
C THR A 63 -10.14 -13.27 9.95
N ALA A 64 -10.20 -13.72 8.70
CA ALA A 64 -11.19 -14.69 8.25
C ALA A 64 -11.10 -16.03 9.00
N VAL A 65 -9.89 -16.52 9.29
CA VAL A 65 -9.72 -17.75 10.08
C VAL A 65 -10.18 -17.55 11.52
N ASN A 66 -9.88 -16.41 12.15
CA ASN A 66 -10.36 -16.11 13.50
C ASN A 66 -11.89 -16.07 13.53
N LEU A 67 -12.52 -15.40 12.57
CA LEU A 67 -13.98 -15.35 12.46
C LEU A 67 -14.58 -16.75 12.30
N MET A 68 -13.99 -17.60 11.45
CA MET A 68 -14.43 -18.99 11.30
C MET A 68 -14.35 -19.79 12.61
N ILE A 69 -13.35 -19.52 13.46
CA ILE A 69 -13.23 -20.17 14.77
C ILE A 69 -14.31 -19.64 15.72
N GLU A 70 -14.54 -18.34 15.75
CA GLU A 70 -15.55 -17.69 16.60
C GLU A 70 -16.97 -18.13 16.26
N GLU A 71 -17.26 -18.31 14.96
CA GLU A 71 -18.55 -18.77 14.45
C GLU A 71 -18.67 -20.30 14.36
N GLU A 72 -17.71 -21.06 14.89
CA GLU A 72 -17.67 -22.53 14.86
C GLU A 72 -17.82 -23.14 13.44
N GLN A 73 -17.33 -22.42 12.42
CA GLN A 73 -17.37 -22.84 11.03
C GLN A 73 -16.46 -24.06 10.79
N PRO A 74 -16.83 -24.96 9.87
CA PRO A 74 -16.06 -26.17 9.62
C PRO A 74 -14.72 -25.88 8.92
N PHE A 75 -13.71 -26.69 9.28
CA PHE A 75 -12.37 -26.74 8.66
C PHE A 75 -11.54 -25.42 8.65
N PRO A 76 -11.46 -24.64 9.75
CA PRO A 76 -10.64 -23.43 9.80
C PRO A 76 -9.14 -23.71 9.57
N GLU A 77 -8.67 -24.92 9.88
CA GLU A 77 -7.30 -25.36 9.60
C GLU A 77 -6.99 -25.45 8.11
N GLN A 78 -7.98 -25.79 7.27
CA GLN A 78 -7.81 -25.81 5.83
C GLN A 78 -7.68 -24.38 5.30
N LYS A 79 -8.52 -23.45 5.78
CA LYS A 79 -8.41 -22.02 5.44
C LYS A 79 -7.05 -21.47 5.84
N LEU A 80 -6.55 -21.79 7.04
CA LEU A 80 -5.24 -21.31 7.49
C LEU A 80 -4.08 -21.86 6.62
N ARG A 81 -4.15 -23.10 6.14
CA ARG A 81 -3.17 -23.63 5.16
C ARG A 81 -3.19 -22.83 3.86
N MET A 82 -4.36 -22.41 3.37
CA MET A 82 -4.47 -21.57 2.18
C MET A 82 -3.89 -20.18 2.42
N VAL A 83 -4.09 -19.60 3.59
CA VAL A 83 -3.49 -18.30 3.97
C VAL A 83 -1.96 -18.38 3.95
N PHE A 84 -1.37 -19.43 4.52
CA PHE A 84 0.10 -19.61 4.46
C PHE A 84 0.62 -19.95 3.06
N GLU A 85 -0.16 -20.66 2.23
CA GLU A 85 0.18 -20.86 0.83
C GLU A 85 0.24 -19.53 0.07
N GLU A 86 -0.79 -18.69 0.21
CA GLU A 86 -0.84 -17.38 -0.44
C GLU A 86 0.28 -16.46 0.04
N LEU A 87 0.60 -16.47 1.34
CA LEU A 87 1.77 -15.77 1.88
C LEU A 87 3.07 -16.22 1.21
N GLY A 88 3.30 -17.55 1.12
CA GLY A 88 4.49 -18.11 0.50
C GLY A 88 4.61 -17.76 -0.99
N GLN A 89 3.49 -17.80 -1.72
CA GLN A 89 3.42 -17.38 -3.12
C GLN A 89 3.68 -15.88 -3.29
N GLY A 90 3.07 -15.03 -2.46
CA GLY A 90 3.30 -13.59 -2.46
C GLY A 90 4.75 -13.22 -2.21
N CYS A 91 5.39 -13.83 -1.20
CA CYS A 91 6.80 -13.63 -0.91
C CYS A 91 7.71 -14.10 -2.05
N SER A 92 7.43 -15.26 -2.64
CA SER A 92 8.19 -15.78 -3.80
C SER A 92 8.04 -14.87 -5.02
N LYS A 93 6.83 -14.36 -5.27
CA LYS A 93 6.54 -13.42 -6.36
C LYS A 93 7.28 -12.10 -6.17
N PHE A 94 7.33 -11.56 -4.96
CA PHE A 94 8.15 -10.39 -4.63
C PHE A 94 9.62 -10.61 -5.04
N VAL A 95 10.21 -11.73 -4.63
CA VAL A 95 11.62 -12.05 -4.95
C VAL A 95 11.83 -12.13 -6.46
N SER A 96 10.90 -12.75 -7.19
CA SER A 96 10.94 -12.85 -8.65
C SER A 96 10.87 -11.48 -9.33
N LEU A 97 9.92 -10.61 -8.95
CA LEU A 97 9.78 -9.26 -9.51
C LEU A 97 11.02 -8.40 -9.22
N VAL A 98 11.49 -8.45 -7.98
CA VAL A 98 12.58 -7.59 -7.49
C VAL A 98 13.95 -8.01 -8.06
N LYS A 99 14.13 -9.29 -8.42
CA LYS A 99 15.30 -9.82 -9.14
C LYS A 99 15.17 -9.75 -10.67
N GLY A 100 13.99 -10.02 -11.21
CA GLY A 100 13.70 -10.13 -12.64
C GLY A 100 13.65 -8.80 -13.39
N THR A 101 13.60 -7.68 -12.69
CA THR A 101 13.61 -6.31 -13.24
C THR A 101 14.97 -5.86 -13.83
N GLY A 102 15.92 -6.78 -14.08
CA GLY A 102 17.08 -6.56 -14.96
C GLY A 102 18.26 -5.81 -14.33
N GLY A 103 19.45 -6.38 -14.56
CA GLY A 103 20.81 -5.98 -14.17
C GLY A 103 21.08 -4.58 -13.58
N GLY A 104 21.82 -4.54 -12.46
CA GLY A 104 22.56 -3.38 -11.92
C GLY A 104 21.71 -2.22 -11.41
N SER A 105 20.85 -1.70 -12.26
CA SER A 105 19.86 -0.63 -12.04
C SER A 105 18.78 -1.05 -11.04
N ALA A 106 18.49 -2.35 -10.96
CA ALA A 106 17.57 -2.90 -9.97
C ALA A 106 18.08 -2.71 -8.53
N ALA A 107 19.37 -2.82 -8.23
CA ALA A 107 19.81 -2.67 -6.84
C ALA A 107 19.69 -1.23 -6.29
N GLY A 108 19.22 -0.29 -7.11
CA GLY A 108 19.22 1.15 -6.85
C GLY A 108 20.61 1.75 -6.99
N LYS A 109 20.65 3.08 -7.09
CA LYS A 109 21.89 3.81 -7.41
C LYS A 109 22.80 3.93 -6.20
N THR A 110 22.24 4.07 -5.00
CA THR A 110 23.01 4.31 -3.79
C THR A 110 23.43 3.01 -3.09
N LYS A 111 24.47 3.08 -2.26
CA LYS A 111 24.88 1.95 -1.40
C LYS A 111 23.73 1.51 -0.48
N LEU A 112 22.94 2.46 0.03
CA LEU A 112 21.79 2.18 0.89
C LEU A 112 20.69 1.44 0.14
N ASP A 113 20.40 1.81 -1.11
CA ASP A 113 19.43 1.07 -1.92
C ASP A 113 19.87 -0.38 -2.14
N LYS A 114 21.17 -0.60 -2.38
CA LYS A 114 21.74 -1.94 -2.60
C LYS A 114 21.60 -2.81 -1.36
N GLU A 115 21.92 -2.27 -0.18
CA GLU A 115 21.76 -3.00 1.09
C GLU A 115 20.28 -3.23 1.44
N ARG A 116 19.41 -2.23 1.20
CA ARG A 116 17.96 -2.38 1.39
C ARG A 116 17.38 -3.45 0.48
N HIS A 117 17.80 -3.50 -0.77
CA HIS A 117 17.41 -4.52 -1.73
C HIS A 117 17.83 -5.92 -1.28
N LYS A 118 19.11 -6.12 -0.89
CA LYS A 118 19.60 -7.40 -0.36
C LYS A 118 18.80 -7.85 0.86
N LEU A 119 18.56 -6.92 1.79
CA LEU A 119 17.74 -7.17 2.99
C LEU A 119 16.35 -7.65 2.60
N LEU A 120 15.63 -6.91 1.76
CA LEU A 120 14.28 -7.27 1.35
C LEU A 120 14.22 -8.62 0.65
N VAL A 121 15.14 -8.90 -0.27
CA VAL A 121 15.20 -10.20 -0.95
C VAL A 121 15.42 -11.34 0.05
N ARG A 122 16.39 -11.19 0.97
CA ARG A 122 16.69 -12.21 1.99
C ARG A 122 15.50 -12.45 2.92
N GLU A 123 14.92 -11.39 3.46
CA GLU A 123 13.81 -11.50 4.41
C GLU A 123 12.56 -12.10 3.76
N MET A 124 12.28 -11.77 2.50
CA MET A 124 11.13 -12.29 1.76
C MET A 124 11.34 -13.77 1.36
N ASP A 125 12.56 -14.16 0.99
CA ASP A 125 12.90 -15.56 0.72
C ASP A 125 12.78 -16.43 1.99
N GLN A 126 13.27 -15.92 3.12
CA GLN A 126 13.09 -16.55 4.42
C GLN A 126 11.61 -16.65 4.79
N MET A 127 10.82 -15.59 4.60
CA MET A 127 9.38 -15.59 4.88
C MET A 127 8.64 -16.60 4.01
N SER A 128 9.00 -16.73 2.73
CA SER A 128 8.45 -17.75 1.83
C SER A 128 8.69 -19.16 2.37
N THR A 129 9.92 -19.44 2.83
CA THR A 129 10.28 -20.73 3.42
C THR A 129 9.49 -21.00 4.71
N LEU A 130 9.41 -20.02 5.60
CA LEU A 130 8.63 -20.12 6.84
C LEU A 130 7.15 -20.39 6.57
N ALA A 131 6.56 -19.71 5.58
CA ALA A 131 5.17 -19.89 5.20
C ALA A 131 4.89 -21.31 4.70
N ARG A 132 5.78 -21.90 3.88
CA ARG A 132 5.67 -23.30 3.44
C ARG A 132 5.74 -24.29 4.60
N THR A 133 6.67 -24.09 5.52
CA THR A 133 6.80 -24.92 6.74
C THR A 133 5.55 -24.80 7.62
N MET A 134 5.02 -23.59 7.77
CA MET A 134 3.80 -23.35 8.55
C MET A 134 2.60 -24.06 7.93
N LYS A 135 2.39 -23.92 6.61
CA LYS A 135 1.37 -24.65 5.86
C LYS A 135 1.45 -26.16 6.11
N ALA A 136 2.64 -26.75 5.98
CA ALA A 136 2.83 -28.20 6.13
C ALA A 136 2.55 -28.71 7.55
N THR A 137 2.66 -27.85 8.55
CA THR A 137 2.56 -28.21 9.97
C THR A 137 1.27 -27.75 10.65
N VAL A 138 0.31 -27.16 9.92
CA VAL A 138 -0.99 -26.79 10.48
C VAL A 138 -1.77 -28.05 10.85
N THR A 139 -2.26 -28.11 12.10
CA THR A 139 -3.18 -29.12 12.62
C THR A 139 -4.28 -28.45 13.43
N LYS A 140 -5.40 -29.14 13.68
CA LYS A 140 -6.50 -28.62 14.51
C LYS A 140 -6.01 -28.23 15.92
N SER A 141 -5.09 -28.99 16.49
CA SER A 141 -4.58 -28.78 17.86
C SER A 141 -3.63 -27.59 18.01
N ASN A 142 -3.00 -27.12 16.93
CA ASN A 142 -1.99 -26.06 16.99
C ASN A 142 -2.43 -24.72 16.35
N MET A 143 -3.69 -24.60 15.95
CA MET A 143 -4.24 -23.43 15.25
C MET A 143 -3.92 -22.10 15.95
N LYS A 144 -4.10 -22.05 17.28
CA LYS A 144 -3.87 -20.83 18.07
C LYS A 144 -2.42 -20.35 17.98
N ASP A 145 -1.47 -21.28 18.07
CA ASP A 145 -0.04 -20.97 17.93
C ASP A 145 0.30 -20.56 16.50
N LYS A 146 -0.31 -21.22 15.51
CA LYS A 146 -0.11 -20.89 14.10
C LYS A 146 -0.64 -19.49 13.76
N LEU A 147 -1.81 -19.12 14.27
CA LEU A 147 -2.38 -17.78 14.12
C LEU A 147 -1.49 -16.72 14.76
N LYS A 148 -1.01 -16.97 15.99
CA LYS A 148 -0.06 -16.08 16.66
C LYS A 148 1.22 -15.86 15.86
N ALA A 149 1.79 -16.93 15.30
CA ALA A 149 2.95 -16.83 14.42
C ALA A 149 2.63 -16.09 13.11
N GLY A 150 1.43 -16.30 12.53
CA GLY A 150 0.94 -15.54 11.39
C GLY A 150 0.90 -14.02 11.66
N THR A 151 0.38 -13.62 12.83
CA THR A 151 0.39 -12.20 13.25
C THR A 151 1.81 -11.66 13.43
N GLN A 152 2.75 -12.46 13.93
CA GLN A 152 4.16 -12.07 14.03
C GLN A 152 4.79 -11.86 12.64
N TYR A 153 4.46 -12.73 11.68
CA TYR A 153 4.91 -12.57 10.29
C TYR A 153 4.34 -11.31 9.66
N LEU A 154 3.06 -11.03 9.89
CA LEU A 154 2.41 -9.80 9.44
C LEU A 154 3.12 -8.55 9.98
N ASN A 155 3.44 -8.52 11.28
CA ASN A 155 4.16 -7.39 11.87
C ASN A 155 5.57 -7.22 11.28
N LYS A 156 6.27 -8.34 11.03
CA LYS A 156 7.57 -8.31 10.35
C LYS A 156 7.45 -7.75 8.94
N LEU A 157 6.44 -8.15 8.17
CA LEU A 157 6.18 -7.63 6.83
C LEU A 157 5.80 -6.14 6.85
N LYS A 158 4.94 -5.70 7.78
CA LYS A 158 4.59 -4.28 7.96
C LYS A 158 5.83 -3.41 8.24
N SER A 159 6.78 -3.92 9.04
CA SER A 159 8.07 -3.27 9.25
C SER A 159 8.90 -3.22 7.96
N LEU A 160 8.95 -4.30 7.19
CA LEU A 160 9.67 -4.34 5.91
C LEU A 160 9.03 -3.46 4.84
N ALA A 161 7.72 -3.23 4.89
CA ALA A 161 7.02 -2.38 3.94
C ALA A 161 7.27 -0.88 4.16
N THR A 162 7.72 -0.51 5.37
CA THR A 162 8.07 0.88 5.68
C THR A 162 9.34 1.29 4.91
N GLU A 163 9.20 2.33 4.08
CA GLU A 163 10.32 2.91 3.34
C GLU A 163 10.87 4.14 4.08
N PRO A 164 12.07 4.04 4.70
CA PRO A 164 12.64 5.15 5.45
C PRO A 164 13.09 6.31 4.55
N GLN A 165 13.34 6.09 3.25
CA GLN A 165 13.86 7.09 2.32
C GLN A 165 12.87 7.39 1.18
N HIS A 166 11.62 7.66 1.52
CA HIS A 166 10.61 8.04 0.54
C HIS A 166 11.00 9.35 -0.15
N ALA A 167 11.14 9.33 -1.47
CA ALA A 167 11.73 10.44 -2.24
C ALA A 167 10.76 11.14 -3.20
N LEU A 168 9.54 10.62 -3.39
CA LEU A 168 8.50 11.35 -4.11
C LEU A 168 7.68 12.20 -3.14
N PRO A 169 7.29 13.43 -3.51
CA PRO A 169 6.43 14.23 -2.68
C PRO A 169 5.01 13.68 -2.67
N ASP A 170 4.37 13.77 -1.51
CA ASP A 170 2.95 13.48 -1.38
C ASP A 170 2.10 14.62 -1.93
N VAL A 171 0.90 14.29 -2.39
CA VAL A 171 -0.05 15.30 -2.88
C VAL A 171 -0.83 15.86 -1.69
N LEU A 172 -0.83 17.18 -1.54
CA LEU A 172 -1.63 17.89 -0.55
C LEU A 172 -2.82 18.56 -1.24
N ILE A 173 -4.02 18.26 -0.76
CA ILE A 173 -5.26 18.92 -1.18
C ILE A 173 -5.68 19.85 -0.06
N TRP A 174 -5.88 21.14 -0.38
CA TRP A 174 -6.32 22.17 0.57
C TRP A 174 -7.68 22.72 0.18
N MET A 175 -8.49 22.99 1.19
CA MET A 175 -9.64 23.86 1.07
C MET A 175 -9.26 25.25 1.58
N VAL A 176 -9.48 26.27 0.75
CA VAL A 176 -9.13 27.67 1.04
C VAL A 176 -10.40 28.51 1.03
N SER A 177 -10.58 29.32 2.07
CA SER A 177 -11.66 30.32 2.17
C SER A 177 -11.09 31.62 2.72
N ASN A 178 -11.45 32.76 2.13
CA ASN A 178 -10.94 34.09 2.51
C ASN A 178 -9.40 34.14 2.65
N ASN A 179 -8.70 33.54 1.67
CA ASN A 179 -7.23 33.42 1.64
C ASN A 179 -6.61 32.66 2.84
N LYS A 180 -7.41 31.92 3.61
CA LYS A 180 -6.96 31.06 4.70
C LYS A 180 -7.22 29.59 4.36
N ARG A 181 -6.27 28.71 4.68
CA ARG A 181 -6.47 27.26 4.62
C ARG A 181 -7.39 26.86 5.77
N ILE A 182 -8.51 26.22 5.46
CA ILE A 182 -9.52 25.82 6.45
C ILE A 182 -9.61 24.32 6.62
N ALA A 183 -9.14 23.54 5.66
CA ALA A 183 -9.01 22.09 5.78
C ALA A 183 -7.93 21.54 4.83
N TYR A 184 -7.40 20.36 5.12
CA TYR A 184 -6.44 19.69 4.25
C TYR A 184 -6.53 18.17 4.28
N GLN A 185 -6.02 17.53 3.22
CA GLN A 185 -5.76 16.10 3.20
C GLN A 185 -4.44 15.83 2.49
N ARG A 186 -3.69 14.85 3.01
CA ARG A 186 -2.46 14.33 2.42
C ARG A 186 -2.74 13.00 1.73
N LEU A 187 -2.29 12.89 0.50
CA LEU A 187 -2.29 11.67 -0.32
C LEU A 187 -0.86 11.17 -0.49
N PRO A 188 -0.50 10.06 0.18
CA PRO A 188 0.81 9.45 0.01
C PRO A 188 1.10 9.09 -1.44
N ALA A 189 2.27 9.49 -1.97
CA ALA A 189 2.61 9.24 -3.38
C ALA A 189 2.54 7.75 -3.72
N ARG A 190 2.95 6.88 -2.79
CA ARG A 190 2.88 5.42 -2.98
C ARG A 190 1.47 4.90 -3.24
N GLN A 191 0.43 5.57 -2.73
CA GLN A 191 -0.96 5.13 -2.91
C GLN A 191 -1.48 5.42 -4.30
N ILE A 192 -0.93 6.44 -4.99
CA ILE A 192 -1.42 6.91 -6.29
C ILE A 192 -0.42 6.70 -7.43
N ILE A 193 0.79 6.22 -7.13
CA ILE A 193 1.83 5.96 -8.12
C ILE A 193 1.40 4.91 -9.15
N TYR A 194 1.65 5.20 -10.42
CA TYR A 194 1.38 4.29 -11.52
C TYR A 194 2.51 3.27 -11.71
N SER A 195 2.15 2.02 -11.97
CA SER A 195 3.00 1.01 -12.60
C SER A 195 2.15 0.15 -13.54
N ILE A 196 2.77 -0.39 -14.58
CA ILE A 196 2.19 -1.42 -15.44
C ILE A 196 2.10 -2.77 -14.72
N VAL A 197 2.91 -2.98 -13.68
CA VAL A 197 2.89 -4.17 -12.84
C VAL A 197 1.90 -3.94 -11.71
N ASP A 198 0.84 -4.73 -11.69
CA ASP A 198 -0.27 -4.55 -10.75
C ASP A 198 0.19 -4.59 -9.28
N GLU A 199 1.19 -5.40 -8.92
CA GLU A 199 1.72 -5.49 -7.56
C GLU A 199 2.45 -4.20 -7.11
N GLU A 200 3.10 -3.50 -8.04
CA GLU A 200 3.85 -2.27 -7.75
C GLU A 200 2.94 -1.03 -7.67
N ARG A 201 1.83 -1.05 -8.42
CA ARG A 201 0.90 0.08 -8.55
C ARG A 201 0.30 0.47 -7.21
N GLY A 202 0.17 1.77 -6.97
CA GLY A 202 -0.53 2.29 -5.81
C GLY A 202 -2.00 1.84 -5.77
N ARG A 203 -2.51 1.55 -4.57
CA ARG A 203 -3.86 1.00 -4.39
C ARG A 203 -4.99 1.91 -4.94
N ASP A 204 -4.76 3.21 -4.95
CA ASP A 204 -5.68 4.28 -5.35
C ASP A 204 -5.36 4.83 -6.75
N CYS A 205 -4.32 4.30 -7.41
CA CYS A 205 -3.92 4.74 -8.75
C CYS A 205 -5.04 4.47 -9.77
N GLY A 206 -5.46 5.52 -10.48
CA GLY A 206 -6.49 5.43 -11.51
C GLY A 206 -7.91 5.19 -10.98
N LYS A 207 -8.14 5.32 -9.67
CA LYS A 207 -9.45 5.08 -9.04
C LYS A 207 -10.04 6.37 -8.48
N PRO A 208 -11.39 6.54 -8.52
CA PRO A 208 -12.05 7.58 -7.76
C PRO A 208 -11.83 7.35 -6.26
N ILE A 209 -11.40 8.39 -5.55
CA ILE A 209 -11.20 8.38 -4.10
C ILE A 209 -12.05 9.46 -3.44
N THR A 210 -12.66 9.12 -2.30
CA THR A 210 -13.36 10.10 -1.45
C THR A 210 -12.42 10.50 -0.32
N LEU A 211 -12.21 11.81 -0.14
CA LEU A 211 -11.30 12.34 0.87
C LEU A 211 -12.06 13.15 1.89
N LEU A 212 -11.92 12.76 3.15
CA LEU A 212 -12.38 13.55 4.29
C LEU A 212 -11.24 14.50 4.67
N LEU A 213 -11.46 15.79 4.44
CA LEU A 213 -10.49 16.82 4.80
C LEU A 213 -10.49 17.02 6.31
N LYS A 214 -9.30 17.17 6.89
CA LYS A 214 -9.07 17.50 8.31
C LYS A 214 -9.02 19.00 8.53
#